data_AF-A0AAC9P5P1-F1
#
_entry.id   AF-A0AAC9P5P1-F1
#
_cell.length_a   1.000
_cell.length_b   1.000
_cell.length_c   1.000
_cell.angle_alpha   90.00
_cell.angle_beta   90.00
_cell.angle_gamma   90.00
#
_symmetry.space_group_name_H-M   'P 1'
#
loop_
_entity.id
_entity.type
_entity.pdbx_description
1 polymer ?
#
loop_
_entity_poly.entity_id
_entity_poly.type
_entity_poly.pdbx_seq_one_letter_code
_entity_poly.pdbx_strand_id
1 'polypeptide(L)'
;MSRKRGTRSSSRSVLRTRFADYPRRPAVCEALIPSQREPVSWAPFPNPGAEDGTDVSVKVEAFPQVFAAGIDPAISEVLAVAQRPLAALAFSEATPVAAWKTKPAFGIVSAADHTINPDVERFGYTRGNFRRVIELDAPYLVMRALPQDVIQFIVEAAAEVV
;
A
#
# COMPACT_ATOMS: atom_id res chain seq x y z
N MET A 1 -6.70 -43.48 30.78
CA MET A 1 -7.58 -42.77 29.81
C MET A 1 -7.30 -41.26 29.90
N SER A 2 -6.19 -40.81 29.32
CA SER A 2 -6.06 -39.92 28.14
C SER A 2 -6.70 -38.51 28.25
N ARG A 3 -5.89 -37.52 28.64
CA ARG A 3 -6.16 -36.08 28.48
C ARG A 3 -5.88 -35.67 27.03
N LYS A 4 -6.89 -35.17 26.31
CA LYS A 4 -6.72 -34.55 24.98
C LYS A 4 -6.10 -33.16 25.13
N ARG A 5 -4.88 -32.97 24.61
CA ARG A 5 -4.27 -31.66 24.37
C ARG A 5 -4.82 -31.10 23.06
N GLY A 6 -5.53 -29.97 23.13
CA GLY A 6 -5.97 -29.22 21.96
C GLY A 6 -4.76 -28.58 21.26
N THR A 7 -4.62 -28.86 19.97
CA THR A 7 -3.61 -28.28 19.10
C THR A 7 -3.96 -26.83 18.78
N ARG A 8 -3.12 -25.88 19.21
CA ARG A 8 -3.16 -24.49 18.72
C ARG A 8 -2.77 -24.51 17.24
N SER A 9 -3.74 -24.21 16.37
CA SER A 9 -3.52 -24.00 14.94
C SER A 9 -2.56 -22.82 14.75
N SER A 10 -1.47 -23.09 14.04
CA SER A 10 -0.37 -22.17 13.79
C SER A 10 -0.67 -21.29 12.57
N SER A 11 -1.21 -20.09 12.81
CA SER A 11 -1.38 -19.05 11.77
C SER A 11 -0.04 -18.51 11.23
N ARG A 12 1.11 -18.90 11.80
CA ARG A 12 2.45 -18.53 11.32
C ARG A 12 2.91 -19.29 10.07
N SER A 13 2.31 -20.45 9.77
CA SER A 13 2.78 -21.30 8.68
C SER A 13 2.34 -20.82 7.28
N VAL A 14 1.19 -20.15 7.18
CA VAL A 14 0.60 -19.79 5.88
C VAL A 14 1.26 -18.53 5.27
N LEU A 15 1.69 -17.59 6.12
CA LEU A 15 2.38 -16.37 5.71
C LEU A 15 3.78 -16.64 5.14
N ARG A 16 4.48 -17.68 5.61
CA ARG A 16 5.85 -17.98 5.16
C ARG A 16 5.91 -18.53 3.73
N THR A 17 4.85 -19.20 3.29
CA THR A 17 4.83 -19.88 1.98
C THR A 17 4.43 -18.93 0.84
N ARG A 18 3.66 -17.86 1.09
CA ARG A 18 3.19 -16.95 0.03
C ARG A 18 4.24 -15.96 -0.48
N PHE A 19 5.25 -15.63 0.31
CA PHE A 19 6.28 -14.63 -0.07
C PHE A 19 7.64 -15.21 -0.45
N ALA A 20 7.85 -16.52 -0.25
CA ALA A 20 9.08 -17.18 -0.70
C ALA A 20 9.19 -17.17 -2.25
N ASP A 21 8.05 -17.13 -2.93
CA ASP A 21 7.94 -17.05 -4.39
C ASP A 21 7.93 -15.61 -4.92
N TYR A 22 8.01 -14.59 -4.05
CA TYR A 22 8.05 -13.20 -4.50
C TYR A 22 9.42 -12.93 -5.16
N PRO A 23 9.46 -12.60 -6.46
CA PRO A 23 10.72 -12.50 -7.19
C PRO A 23 11.62 -11.41 -6.57
N ARG A 24 12.93 -11.69 -6.49
CA ARG A 24 13.94 -10.75 -5.96
C ARG A 24 14.17 -9.50 -6.84
N ARG A 25 13.36 -9.25 -7.86
CA ARG A 25 13.39 -8.09 -8.77
C ARG A 25 12.04 -7.38 -8.71
N PRO A 26 11.97 -6.04 -8.76
CA PRO A 26 10.78 -5.32 -8.38
C PRO A 26 9.79 -5.36 -9.54
N ALA A 27 8.80 -6.25 -9.45
CA ALA A 27 7.56 -6.03 -10.15
C ALA A 27 6.53 -5.61 -9.11
N VAL A 28 6.66 -4.38 -8.62
CA VAL A 28 5.54 -3.73 -7.90
C VAL A 28 4.30 -3.73 -8.82
N CYS A 29 4.50 -3.68 -10.14
CA CYS A 29 3.45 -3.89 -11.15
C CYS A 29 2.72 -5.24 -11.09
N GLU A 30 3.35 -6.32 -10.60
CA GLU A 30 2.74 -7.65 -10.48
C GLU A 30 1.99 -7.81 -9.14
N ALA A 31 2.19 -6.85 -8.23
CA ALA A 31 1.55 -6.75 -6.93
C ALA A 31 0.12 -6.18 -6.99
N LEU A 32 -0.26 -5.63 -8.15
CA LEU A 32 -1.64 -5.28 -8.45
C LEU A 32 -2.45 -6.57 -8.55
N ILE A 33 -3.43 -6.75 -7.67
CA ILE A 33 -4.35 -7.89 -7.70
C ILE A 33 -4.93 -7.99 -9.13
N PRO A 34 -5.13 -9.18 -9.73
CA PRO A 34 -5.65 -9.29 -11.10
C PRO A 34 -6.97 -8.53 -11.37
N SER A 35 -7.78 -8.30 -10.35
CA SER A 35 -8.98 -7.43 -10.40
C SER A 35 -8.69 -5.92 -10.48
N GLN A 36 -7.43 -5.51 -10.40
CA GLN A 36 -6.93 -4.13 -10.40
C GLN A 36 -6.38 -3.68 -11.76
N ARG A 37 -6.38 -4.54 -12.78
CA ARG A 37 -6.04 -4.11 -14.16
C ARG A 37 -7.15 -3.27 -14.81
N GLU A 38 -8.40 -3.49 -14.42
CA GLU A 38 -9.57 -2.79 -14.96
C GLU A 38 -9.81 -1.36 -14.41
N PRO A 39 -9.60 -1.05 -13.11
CA PRO A 39 -9.86 0.28 -12.57
C PRO A 39 -8.77 1.32 -12.90
N VAL A 40 -7.71 0.96 -13.64
CA VAL A 40 -6.58 1.84 -13.92
C VAL A 40 -6.58 2.26 -15.40
N SER A 41 -6.42 3.56 -15.67
CA SER A 41 -6.17 4.12 -17.00
C SER A 41 -4.68 4.33 -17.22
N TRP A 42 -4.23 3.98 -18.42
CA TRP A 42 -2.86 4.17 -18.91
C TRP A 42 -2.93 5.12 -20.11
N ALA A 43 -2.31 6.29 -20.01
CA ALA A 43 -2.35 7.31 -21.04
C ALA A 43 -0.94 7.85 -21.34
N PRO A 44 -0.63 8.27 -22.57
CA PRO A 44 0.62 8.98 -22.83
C PRO A 44 0.67 10.29 -22.04
N PHE A 45 1.88 10.80 -21.76
CA PHE A 45 2.04 12.07 -21.06
C PHE A 45 1.28 13.21 -21.78
N PRO A 46 0.55 14.05 -21.04
CA PRO A 46 -0.26 15.10 -21.62
C PRO A 46 0.54 16.34 -22.05
N ASN A 47 1.88 16.36 -21.84
CA ASN A 47 2.73 17.51 -22.11
C ASN A 47 3.39 17.43 -23.51
N PRO A 48 3.02 18.31 -24.46
CA PRO A 48 3.67 18.36 -25.76
C PRO A 48 5.17 18.68 -25.62
N GLY A 49 6.04 17.84 -26.20
CA GLY A 49 7.49 18.01 -26.17
C GLY A 49 8.20 17.43 -24.94
N ALA A 50 7.48 16.76 -24.03
CA ALA A 50 8.09 15.91 -23.02
C ALA A 50 8.61 14.61 -23.65
N GLU A 51 9.56 13.94 -22.99
CA GLU A 51 9.95 12.58 -23.36
C GLU A 51 8.74 11.64 -23.32
N ASP A 52 8.73 10.63 -24.20
CA ASP A 52 7.67 9.63 -24.24
C ASP A 52 7.55 8.93 -22.88
N GLY A 53 6.35 8.92 -22.33
CA GLY A 53 6.05 8.26 -21.07
C GLY A 53 4.59 7.94 -20.92
N THR A 54 4.27 7.11 -19.92
CA THR A 54 2.91 6.67 -19.63
C THR A 54 2.52 7.12 -18.23
N ASP A 55 1.41 7.83 -18.16
CA ASP A 55 0.71 8.19 -16.93
C ASP A 55 -0.27 7.09 -16.54
N VAL A 56 -0.34 6.85 -15.24
CA VAL A 56 -1.19 5.86 -14.60
C VAL A 56 -2.11 6.56 -13.61
N SER A 57 -3.42 6.38 -13.76
CA SER A 57 -4.43 6.93 -12.86
C SER A 57 -5.54 5.92 -12.62
N VAL A 58 -6.28 6.09 -11.52
CA VAL A 58 -7.50 5.30 -11.29
C VAL A 58 -8.63 5.93 -12.10
N LYS A 59 -9.40 5.15 -12.85
CA LYS A 59 -10.58 5.62 -13.57
C LYS A 59 -11.54 6.32 -12.60
N VAL A 60 -12.09 7.46 -13.01
CA VAL A 60 -12.94 8.30 -12.14
C VAL A 60 -14.10 7.50 -11.56
N GLU A 61 -14.70 6.62 -12.35
CA GLU A 61 -15.84 5.79 -11.96
C GLU A 61 -15.46 4.68 -10.96
N ALA A 62 -14.22 4.22 -10.99
CA ALA A 62 -13.70 3.19 -10.10
C ALA A 62 -13.10 3.76 -8.80
N PHE A 63 -12.72 5.04 -8.79
CA PHE A 63 -12.02 5.71 -7.70
C PHE A 63 -12.73 5.57 -6.33
N PRO A 64 -14.06 5.79 -6.22
CA PRO A 64 -14.74 5.67 -4.92
C PRO A 64 -14.65 4.27 -4.30
N GLN A 65 -14.61 3.22 -5.11
CA GLN A 65 -14.59 1.84 -4.60
C GLN A 65 -13.18 1.32 -4.32
N VAL A 66 -12.21 1.74 -5.13
CA VAL A 66 -10.84 1.21 -5.08
C VAL A 66 -9.95 2.05 -4.16
N PHE A 67 -10.06 3.38 -4.23
CA PHE A 67 -9.15 4.32 -3.58
C PHE A 67 -9.79 5.03 -2.39
N ALA A 68 -11.04 5.47 -2.54
CA ALA A 68 -11.77 6.25 -1.54
C ALA A 68 -12.90 5.48 -0.86
N ALA A 69 -12.75 4.15 -0.70
CA ALA A 69 -13.77 3.31 -0.08
C ALA A 69 -14.12 3.84 1.33
N GLY A 70 -15.41 4.04 1.60
CA GLY A 70 -15.88 4.55 2.90
C GLY A 70 -15.67 6.04 3.15
N ILE A 71 -15.16 6.80 2.17
CA ILE A 71 -15.08 8.26 2.22
C ILE A 71 -16.40 8.86 1.71
N ASP A 72 -16.75 10.05 2.22
CA ASP A 72 -17.93 10.79 1.75
C ASP A 72 -17.98 10.86 0.21
N PRO A 73 -19.12 10.56 -0.44
CA PRO A 73 -19.21 10.52 -1.89
C PRO A 73 -18.83 11.84 -2.58
N ALA A 74 -19.27 12.98 -2.04
CA ALA A 74 -18.97 14.28 -2.64
C ALA A 74 -17.46 14.59 -2.56
N ILE A 75 -16.81 14.21 -1.45
CA ILE A 75 -15.36 14.30 -1.34
C ILE A 75 -14.68 13.33 -2.32
N SER A 76 -15.19 12.10 -2.45
CA SER A 76 -14.62 11.07 -3.32
C SER A 76 -14.65 11.49 -4.79
N GLU A 77 -15.74 12.12 -5.25
CA GLU A 77 -15.88 12.67 -6.61
C GLU A 77 -14.83 13.76 -6.88
N VAL A 78 -14.64 14.69 -5.93
CA VAL A 78 -13.61 15.74 -6.05
C VAL A 78 -12.21 15.12 -6.09
N LEU A 79 -11.92 14.15 -5.22
CA LEU A 79 -10.63 13.47 -5.21
C LEU A 79 -10.38 12.68 -6.50
N ALA A 80 -11.41 12.07 -7.08
CA ALA A 80 -11.31 11.29 -8.31
C ALA A 80 -10.87 12.16 -9.50
N VAL A 81 -11.41 13.38 -9.64
CA VAL A 81 -11.02 14.29 -10.73
C VAL A 81 -9.75 15.09 -10.43
N ALA A 82 -9.41 15.28 -9.16
CA ALA A 82 -8.21 16.01 -8.73
C ALA A 82 -6.96 15.12 -8.60
N GLN A 83 -7.09 13.81 -8.74
CA GLN A 83 -5.95 12.90 -8.66
C GLN A 83 -4.87 13.26 -9.68
N ARG A 84 -3.61 13.21 -9.27
CA ARG A 84 -2.48 13.41 -10.17
C ARG A 84 -2.06 12.04 -10.71
N PRO A 85 -1.94 11.86 -12.03
CA PRO A 85 -1.40 10.63 -12.57
C PRO A 85 0.02 10.36 -12.07
N LEU A 86 0.33 9.09 -11.89
CA LEU A 86 1.65 8.60 -11.53
C LEU A 86 2.38 8.14 -12.80
N ALA A 87 3.63 8.56 -13.00
CA ALA A 87 4.43 8.07 -14.10
C ALA A 87 4.69 6.55 -13.94
N ALA A 88 4.35 5.75 -14.95
CA ALA A 88 4.47 4.29 -14.94
C ALA A 88 5.90 3.81 -14.63
N LEU A 89 6.91 4.60 -15.01
CA LEU A 89 8.32 4.33 -14.73
C LEU A 89 8.61 4.20 -13.23
N ALA A 90 7.85 4.89 -12.37
CA ALA A 90 8.04 4.87 -10.91
C ALA A 90 7.87 3.46 -10.31
N PHE A 91 7.15 2.55 -10.99
CA PHE A 91 6.97 1.18 -10.50
C PHE A 91 8.17 0.25 -10.75
N SER A 92 9.07 0.61 -11.66
CA SER A 92 10.25 -0.18 -12.03
C SER A 92 11.56 0.48 -11.66
N GLU A 93 11.54 1.78 -11.32
CA GLU A 93 12.73 2.52 -10.95
C GLU A 93 13.35 1.99 -9.65
N ALA A 94 14.67 1.78 -9.70
CA ALA A 94 15.42 1.33 -8.53
C ALA A 94 15.64 2.51 -7.57
N THR A 95 15.29 2.32 -6.30
CA THR A 95 15.65 3.30 -5.26
C THR A 95 17.17 3.38 -5.11
N PRO A 96 17.81 4.55 -5.30
CA PRO A 96 19.27 4.67 -5.24
C PRO A 96 19.81 4.47 -3.82
N VAL A 97 19.02 4.83 -2.80
CA VAL A 97 19.39 4.69 -1.38
C VAL A 97 18.22 4.11 -0.59
N ALA A 98 18.43 2.93 0.00
CA ALA A 98 17.48 2.30 0.92
C ALA A 98 17.51 2.99 2.30
N ALA A 99 16.89 4.16 2.43
CA ALA A 99 16.96 5.01 3.63
C ALA A 99 16.54 4.29 4.93
N TRP A 100 15.62 3.32 4.85
CA TRP A 100 15.18 2.51 5.99
C TRP A 100 16.29 1.63 6.59
N LYS A 101 17.44 1.48 5.93
CA LYS A 101 18.60 0.77 6.50
C LYS A 101 19.40 1.62 7.50
N THR A 102 19.31 2.93 7.42
CA THR A 102 20.12 3.86 8.23
C THR A 102 19.30 4.85 9.04
N LYS A 103 18.01 5.01 8.74
CA LYS A 103 17.08 5.85 9.49
C LYS A 103 15.99 4.99 10.13
N PRO A 104 15.50 5.35 11.34
CA PRO A 104 14.29 4.75 11.89
C PRO A 104 13.15 4.81 10.88
N ALA A 105 12.44 3.70 10.71
CA ALA A 105 11.33 3.57 9.79
C ALA A 105 10.08 3.06 10.51
N PHE A 106 8.93 3.58 10.10
CA PHE A 106 7.63 3.35 10.72
C PHE A 106 6.60 3.09 9.62
N GLY A 107 5.57 2.29 9.90
CA GLY A 107 4.57 1.92 8.90
C GLY A 107 3.18 1.75 9.48
N ILE A 108 2.17 1.99 8.65
CA ILE A 108 0.78 1.67 8.92
C ILE A 108 0.34 0.76 7.77
N VAL A 109 -0.15 -0.43 8.10
CA VAL A 109 -0.81 -1.31 7.12
C VAL A 109 -2.30 -0.99 7.09
N SER A 110 -2.82 -0.69 5.91
CA SER A 110 -4.26 -0.49 5.70
C SER A 110 -4.93 -1.82 5.36
N ALA A 111 -5.53 -2.51 6.33
CA ALA A 111 -5.93 -3.91 6.17
C ALA A 111 -7.06 -4.14 5.15
N ALA A 112 -7.86 -3.11 4.85
CA ALA A 112 -8.95 -3.14 3.87
C ALA A 112 -8.59 -2.34 2.60
N ASP A 113 -7.30 -2.17 2.32
CA ASP A 113 -6.82 -1.50 1.12
C ASP A 113 -7.12 -2.32 -0.13
N HIS A 114 -7.88 -1.71 -1.04
CA HIS A 114 -8.23 -2.28 -2.33
C HIS A 114 -7.41 -1.68 -3.48
N THR A 115 -6.55 -0.69 -3.24
CA THR A 115 -5.64 -0.12 -4.25
C THR A 115 -4.26 -0.79 -4.19
N ILE A 116 -3.68 -0.92 -2.98
CA ILE A 116 -2.43 -1.64 -2.74
C ILE A 116 -2.76 -2.88 -1.92
N ASN A 117 -2.22 -4.03 -2.31
CA ASN A 117 -2.43 -5.24 -1.54
C ASN A 117 -1.73 -5.13 -0.17
N PRO A 118 -2.46 -5.24 0.96
CA PRO A 118 -1.88 -5.10 2.31
C PRO A 118 -0.76 -6.10 2.61
N ASP A 119 -0.76 -7.25 1.94
CA ASP A 119 0.31 -8.25 2.03
C ASP A 119 1.66 -7.69 1.54
N VAL A 120 1.65 -6.82 0.52
CA VAL A 120 2.85 -6.18 -0.02
C VAL A 120 3.41 -5.16 0.97
N GLU A 121 2.54 -4.42 1.66
CA GLU A 121 2.93 -3.50 2.74
C GLU A 121 3.58 -4.27 3.90
N ARG A 122 2.91 -5.32 4.40
CA ARG A 122 3.44 -6.20 5.47
C ARG A 122 4.81 -6.76 5.10
N PHE A 123 4.96 -7.25 3.87
CA PHE A 123 6.23 -7.74 3.36
C PHE A 123 7.30 -6.64 3.31
N GLY A 124 6.96 -5.47 2.78
CA GLY A 124 7.86 -4.33 2.67
C GLY A 124 8.40 -3.87 4.02
N TYR A 125 7.52 -3.69 4.99
CA TYR A 125 7.89 -3.25 6.34
C TYR A 125 8.72 -4.31 7.08
N THR A 126 8.36 -5.59 6.93
CA THR A 126 9.13 -6.71 7.50
C THR A 126 10.53 -6.79 6.89
N ARG A 127 10.63 -6.75 5.56
CA ARG A 127 11.91 -6.76 4.82
C ARG A 127 12.78 -5.55 5.16
N GLY A 128 12.15 -4.40 5.40
CA GLY A 128 12.82 -3.17 5.80
C GLY A 128 13.24 -3.11 7.27
N ASN A 129 12.83 -4.08 8.09
CA ASN A 129 13.02 -4.09 9.54
C ASN A 129 12.55 -2.77 10.20
N PHE A 130 11.32 -2.36 9.88
CA PHE A 130 10.73 -1.14 10.42
C PHE A 130 10.63 -1.25 11.95
N ARG A 131 10.95 -0.16 12.64
CA ARG A 131 11.00 -0.09 14.11
C ARG A 131 9.63 -0.38 14.72
N ARG A 132 8.59 0.20 14.13
CA ARG A 132 7.21 0.03 14.58
C ARG A 132 6.26 0.04 13.39
N VAL A 133 5.36 -0.93 13.39
CA VAL A 133 4.31 -1.08 12.38
C VAL A 133 3.01 -1.32 13.13
N ILE A 134 1.96 -0.57 12.78
CA ILE A 134 0.60 -0.85 13.20
C ILE A 134 -0.23 -1.30 12.00
N GLU A 135 -1.35 -1.96 12.26
CA GLU A 135 -2.31 -2.34 11.24
C GLU A 135 -3.67 -1.78 11.64
N LEU A 136 -4.32 -1.09 10.71
CA LEU A 136 -5.62 -0.46 10.90
C LEU A 136 -6.62 -1.07 9.92
N ASP A 137 -7.84 -1.36 10.40
CA ASP A 137 -8.95 -1.79 9.56
C ASP A 137 -9.48 -0.58 8.77
N ALA A 138 -8.77 -0.23 7.70
CA ALA A 138 -8.97 0.99 6.95
C ALA A 138 -8.71 0.79 5.44
N PRO A 139 -9.37 1.59 4.59
CA PRO A 139 -9.14 1.64 3.15
C PRO A 139 -7.81 2.33 2.80
N TYR A 140 -7.48 2.41 1.52
CA TYR A 140 -6.28 3.08 1.00
C TYR A 140 -6.08 4.50 1.58
N LEU A 141 -7.15 5.30 1.63
CA LEU A 141 -7.13 6.64 2.22
C LEU A 141 -7.23 6.62 3.76
N VAL A 142 -6.39 5.83 4.44
CA VAL A 142 -6.36 5.69 5.90
C VAL A 142 -6.23 7.04 6.63
N MET A 143 -5.49 7.99 6.05
CA MET A 143 -5.33 9.34 6.60
C MET A 143 -6.65 10.14 6.64
N ARG A 144 -7.62 9.79 5.81
CA ARG A 144 -8.96 10.39 5.81
C ARG A 144 -9.97 9.56 6.59
N ALA A 145 -9.88 8.24 6.52
CA ALA A 145 -10.79 7.33 7.21
C ALA A 145 -10.57 7.36 8.73
N LEU A 146 -9.31 7.31 9.17
CA LEU A 146 -8.89 7.25 10.58
C LEU A 146 -7.83 8.33 10.90
N PRO A 147 -8.16 9.63 10.76
CA PRO A 147 -7.19 10.70 10.89
C PRO A 147 -6.57 10.76 12.29
N GLN A 148 -7.34 10.46 13.34
CA GLN A 148 -6.85 10.54 14.73
C GLN A 148 -5.84 9.43 15.03
N ASP A 149 -6.10 8.20 14.60
CA ASP A 149 -5.18 7.07 14.75
C ASP A 149 -3.86 7.32 14.02
N VAL A 150 -3.94 7.87 12.79
CA VAL A 150 -2.75 8.24 12.01
C VAL A 150 -1.96 9.35 12.69
N ILE A 151 -2.63 10.42 13.15
CA ILE A 151 -1.96 11.54 13.87
C ILE A 151 -1.27 11.01 15.12
N GLN A 152 -1.96 10.23 15.93
CA GLN A 152 -1.41 9.65 17.16
C GLN A 152 -0.18 8.79 16.85
N PHE A 153 -0.25 7.93 15.82
CA PHE A 153 0.88 7.11 15.41
C PHE A 153 2.09 7.94 14.98
N ILE A 154 1.88 9.04 14.23
CA ILE A 154 2.95 9.93 13.79
C ILE A 154 3.60 10.65 14.98
N VAL A 155 2.80 11.18 15.91
CA VAL A 155 3.30 11.91 17.10
C VAL A 155 4.17 10.99 17.96
N GLU A 156 3.69 9.78 18.23
CA GLU A 156 4.45 8.79 18.98
C GLU A 156 5.73 8.36 18.26
N ALA A 157 5.64 8.09 16.95
CA ALA A 157 6.82 7.72 16.15
C ALA A 157 7.87 8.83 16.14
N ALA A 158 7.45 10.10 16.07
CA ALA A 158 8.36 11.24 16.15
C ALA A 158 9.06 11.33 17.51
N ALA A 159 8.33 11.09 18.61
CA ALA A 159 8.89 11.09 19.95
C ALA A 159 9.92 9.96 20.19
N GLU A 160 9.87 8.86 19.43
CA GLU A 160 10.86 7.76 19.49
C GLU A 160 12.18 8.05 18.76
N VAL A 161 12.26 9.15 18.00
CA VAL A 161 13.44 9.51 17.19
C VAL A 161 14.22 10.69 17.80
N VAL A 162 13.65 11.36 18.80
CA VAL A 162 14.28 12.47 19.55
C VAL A 162 15.26 11.95 20.60
#